data_AF-A0A521SZJ1-F1
#
_entry.id   AF-A0A521SZJ1-F1
#
_cell.length_a   1.000
_cell.length_b   1.000
_cell.length_c   1.000
_cell.angle_alpha   90.00
_cell.angle_beta   90.00
_cell.angle_gamma   90.00
#
_symmetry.space_group_name_H-M   'P 1'
#
loop_
_entity.id
_entity.type
_entity.pdbx_description
1 polymer ?
#
loop_
_entity_poly.entity_id
_entity_poly.type
_entity_poly.pdbx_seq_one_letter_code
_entity_poly.pdbx_strand_id
1 'polypeptide(L)'
;MPDLDRLIDAIVRQAIEEGKLKNLKGEGKPLDLRKNPFVKEEWRMAFDVLSKEGYLLPWMEKRNEIERDAEAAQKKLARTWNWRTEELAAGHDPQFVEAEWRRAQREFREVVTGINKRIDSYNLEVPSDVFHRLKVDSARIIAGLEAHP
;
A
#
# COMPACT_ATOMS: atom_id res chain seq x y z
N MET A 1 4.75 19.58 -15.87
CA MET A 1 4.68 21.05 -15.85
C MET A 1 5.83 21.57 -14.99
N PRO A 2 6.94 22.03 -15.58
CA PRO A 2 8.14 22.49 -14.84
C PRO A 2 8.03 23.90 -14.23
N ASP A 3 6.93 24.60 -14.46
CA ASP A 3 6.79 26.03 -14.17
C ASP A 3 6.41 26.32 -12.71
N LEU A 4 5.65 25.40 -12.09
CA LEU A 4 5.20 25.55 -10.70
C LEU A 4 6.36 25.48 -9.71
N ASP A 5 7.30 24.55 -9.90
CA ASP A 5 8.45 24.40 -9.02
C ASP A 5 9.34 25.65 -9.05
N ARG A 6 9.54 26.24 -10.25
CA ARG A 6 10.28 27.50 -10.41
C ARG A 6 9.60 28.68 -9.73
N LEU A 7 8.26 28.75 -9.82
CA LEU A 7 7.48 29.78 -9.15
C LEU A 7 7.57 29.66 -7.62
N ILE A 8 7.46 28.44 -7.10
CA ILE A 8 7.60 28.14 -5.66
C ILE A 8 8.99 28.52 -5.17
N ASP A 9 10.05 28.14 -5.88
CA ASP A 9 11.43 28.47 -5.52
C ASP A 9 11.68 29.99 -5.49
N ALA A 10 11.12 30.74 -6.44
CA ALA A 10 11.21 32.19 -6.47
C ALA A 10 10.51 32.83 -5.26
N ILE A 11 9.33 32.34 -4.90
CA ILE A 11 8.58 32.81 -3.72
C ILE A 11 9.34 32.52 -2.43
N VAL A 12 9.90 31.31 -2.29
CA VAL A 12 10.68 30.92 -1.12
C VAL A 12 11.94 31.78 -0.99
N ARG A 13 12.69 32.00 -2.09
CA ARG A 13 13.87 32.88 -2.09
C ARG A 13 13.54 34.30 -1.69
N GLN A 14 12.47 34.87 -2.25
CA GLN A 14 12.03 36.22 -1.89
C GLN A 14 11.68 36.31 -0.40
N ALA A 15 11.01 35.30 0.16
CA ALA A 15 10.71 35.25 1.60
C ALA A 15 11.97 35.13 2.48
N ILE A 16 13.02 34.45 2.02
CA ILE A 16 14.33 34.41 2.69
C ILE A 16 14.98 35.80 2.67
N GLU A 17 15.04 36.44 1.50
CA GLU A 17 15.66 37.76 1.30
C GLU A 17 14.98 38.86 2.12
N GLU A 18 13.65 38.85 2.16
CA GLU A 18 12.83 39.76 2.96
C GLU A 18 12.91 39.47 4.47
N GLY A 19 13.64 38.43 4.88
CA GLY A 19 13.76 38.04 6.28
C GLY A 19 12.46 37.52 6.91
N LYS A 20 11.44 37.21 6.09
CA LYS A 20 10.14 36.67 6.55
C LYS A 20 10.27 35.30 7.20
N LEU A 21 11.38 34.62 6.97
CA LEU A 21 11.70 33.32 7.57
C LEU A 21 12.60 33.42 8.82
N LYS A 22 13.00 34.64 9.23
CA LYS A 22 13.72 34.88 10.50
C LYS A 22 12.72 35.00 11.66
N ASN A 23 13.11 34.51 12.84
CA ASN A 23 12.31 34.41 14.06
C ASN A 23 11.05 33.53 13.94
N LEU A 24 11.04 32.55 13.03
CA LEU A 24 9.93 31.59 12.98
C LEU A 24 9.90 30.71 14.23
N LYS A 25 8.70 30.28 14.58
CA LYS A 25 8.48 29.29 15.64
C LYS A 25 9.18 27.98 15.26
N GLY A 26 10.34 27.72 15.87
CA GLY A 26 11.16 26.54 15.59
C GLY A 26 12.43 26.80 14.77
N GLU A 27 12.78 28.06 14.49
CA GLU A 27 14.06 28.42 13.85
C GLU A 27 15.25 27.82 14.63
N GLY A 28 16.18 27.18 13.90
CA GLY A 28 17.36 26.52 14.46
C GLY A 28 17.08 25.18 15.18
N LYS A 29 15.83 24.75 15.30
CA LYS A 29 15.48 23.44 15.91
C LYS A 29 15.32 22.38 14.82
N PRO A 30 15.72 21.12 15.08
CA PRO A 30 15.43 20.01 14.17
C PRO A 30 13.94 19.92 13.87
N LEU A 31 13.60 19.67 12.60
CA LEU A 31 12.21 19.47 12.19
C LEU A 31 11.65 18.24 12.91
N ASP A 32 10.51 18.40 13.59
CA ASP A 32 9.83 17.26 14.22
C ASP A 32 9.06 16.46 13.17
N LEU A 33 9.72 15.47 12.59
CA LEU A 33 9.15 14.59 11.57
C LEU A 33 7.99 13.70 12.08
N ARG A 34 7.78 13.63 13.40
CA ARG A 34 6.64 12.88 13.98
C ARG A 34 5.32 13.62 13.76
N LYS A 35 5.36 14.95 13.63
CA LYS A 35 4.17 15.74 13.36
C LYS A 35 3.83 15.66 11.89
N ASN A 36 2.88 14.80 11.57
CA ASN A 36 2.29 14.77 10.24
C ASN A 36 1.21 15.89 10.12
N PRO A 37 1.47 16.98 9.37
CA PRO A 37 0.54 18.10 9.26
C PRO A 37 -0.77 17.73 8.54
N PHE A 38 -0.78 16.61 7.82
CA PHE A 38 -1.94 16.09 7.09
C PHE A 38 -2.90 15.26 7.98
N VAL A 39 -2.53 15.00 9.23
CA VAL A 39 -3.43 14.34 10.19
C VAL A 39 -4.41 15.38 10.76
N LYS A 40 -5.72 15.08 10.65
CA LYS A 40 -6.80 15.88 11.27
C LYS A 40 -6.53 16.06 12.76
N GLU A 41 -6.91 17.21 13.31
CA GLU A 41 -6.59 17.59 14.69
C GLU A 41 -6.99 16.52 15.70
N GLU A 42 -8.15 15.90 15.51
CA GLU A 42 -8.68 14.86 16.41
C GLU A 42 -7.74 13.64 16.57
N TRP A 43 -6.91 13.35 15.57
CA TRP A 43 -6.07 12.15 15.54
C TRP A 43 -4.60 12.43 15.89
N ARG A 44 -4.19 13.70 15.89
CA ARG A 44 -2.78 14.07 16.16
C ARG A 44 -2.30 13.53 17.50
N MET A 45 -3.13 13.58 18.54
CA MET A 45 -2.75 13.11 19.87
C MET A 45 -2.52 11.59 19.90
N ALA A 46 -3.40 10.81 19.26
CA ALA A 46 -3.28 9.35 19.23
C ALA A 46 -2.01 8.91 18.47
N PHE A 47 -1.71 9.55 17.32
CA PHE A 47 -0.46 9.32 16.59
C PHE A 47 0.78 9.74 17.40
N ASP A 48 0.73 10.90 18.08
CA ASP A 48 1.86 11.46 18.81
C ASP A 48 2.19 10.66 20.08
N VAL A 49 1.21 10.05 20.74
CA VAL A 49 1.43 9.16 21.90
C VAL A 49 2.06 7.84 21.47
N LEU A 50 1.50 7.16 20.46
CA LEU A 50 1.99 5.83 20.06
C LEU A 50 3.34 5.89 19.37
N SER A 51 3.59 6.90 18.54
CA SER A 51 4.88 7.08 17.87
C SER A 51 6.04 7.38 18.83
N LYS A 52 5.77 8.02 19.98
CA LYS A 52 6.80 8.26 21.01
C LYS A 52 7.29 6.98 21.67
N GLU A 53 6.40 6.00 21.81
CA GLU A 53 6.71 4.70 22.42
C GLU A 53 7.11 3.65 21.36
N GLY A 54 7.20 4.04 20.08
CA GLY A 54 7.57 3.16 18.98
C GLY A 54 6.46 2.20 18.50
N TYR A 55 5.21 2.40 18.94
CA TYR A 55 4.08 1.54 18.60
C TYR A 55 3.26 2.09 17.42
N LEU A 56 2.63 1.18 16.68
CA LEU A 56 1.64 1.51 15.66
C LEU A 56 0.24 1.56 16.28
N LEU A 57 -0.67 2.31 15.65
CA LEU A 57 -2.10 2.18 15.94
C LEU A 57 -2.58 0.78 15.56
N PRO A 58 -3.51 0.16 16.30
CA PRO A 58 -3.98 -1.21 16.03
C PRO A 58 -4.46 -1.42 14.58
N TRP A 59 -5.12 -0.43 13.99
CA TRP A 59 -5.56 -0.49 12.61
C TRP A 59 -4.39 -0.41 11.60
N MET A 60 -3.28 0.27 11.92
CA MET A 60 -2.09 0.28 11.07
C MET A 60 -1.42 -1.11 11.03
N GLU A 61 -1.39 -1.82 12.15
CA GLU A 61 -0.91 -3.20 12.19
C GLU A 61 -1.81 -4.12 11.34
N LYS A 62 -3.12 -4.03 11.54
CA LYS A 62 -4.11 -4.79 10.75
C LYS A 62 -3.98 -4.52 9.25
N ARG A 63 -3.72 -3.27 8.85
CA ARG A 63 -3.42 -2.90 7.46
C ARG A 63 -2.19 -3.64 6.94
N ASN A 64 -1.09 -3.62 7.69
CA ASN A 64 0.16 -4.27 7.28
C ASN A 64 -0.02 -5.78 7.11
N GLU A 65 -0.78 -6.42 7.98
CA GLU A 65 -1.11 -7.85 7.85
C GLU A 65 -1.92 -8.14 6.60
N ILE A 66 -2.97 -7.36 6.33
CA ILE A 66 -3.79 -7.51 5.12
C ILE A 66 -2.92 -7.37 3.86
N GLU A 67 -2.04 -6.38 3.82
CA GLU A 67 -1.16 -6.13 2.68
C GLU A 67 -0.13 -7.25 2.48
N ARG A 68 0.50 -7.71 3.57
CA ARG A 68 1.43 -8.83 3.53
C ARG A 68 0.77 -10.10 3.02
N ASP A 69 -0.44 -10.41 3.48
CA ASP A 69 -1.14 -11.63 3.09
C ASP A 69 -1.61 -11.57 1.63
N ALA A 70 -2.04 -10.38 1.16
CA ALA A 70 -2.37 -10.15 -0.25
C ALA A 70 -1.14 -10.29 -1.15
N GLU A 71 0.00 -9.72 -0.75
CA GLU A 71 1.25 -9.84 -1.50
C GLU A 71 1.73 -11.30 -1.55
N ALA A 72 1.66 -12.02 -0.43
CA ALA A 72 2.01 -13.44 -0.38
C ALA A 72 1.13 -14.29 -1.30
N ALA A 73 -0.18 -14.04 -1.32
CA ALA A 73 -1.11 -14.72 -2.21
C ALA A 73 -0.80 -14.46 -3.69
N GLN A 74 -0.51 -13.20 -4.05
CA GLN A 74 -0.14 -12.82 -5.42
C GLN A 74 1.19 -13.46 -5.84
N LYS A 75 2.21 -13.45 -4.96
CA LYS A 75 3.50 -14.12 -5.22
C LYS A 75 3.35 -15.62 -5.41
N LYS A 76 2.50 -16.28 -4.61
CA LYS A 76 2.22 -17.72 -4.79
C LYS A 76 1.62 -17.98 -6.17
N LEU A 77 0.59 -17.22 -6.56
CA LEU A 77 -0.05 -17.36 -7.87
C LEU A 77 0.94 -17.13 -9.02
N ALA A 78 1.75 -16.07 -8.96
CA ALA A 78 2.74 -15.76 -9.98
C ALA A 78 3.82 -16.85 -10.11
N ARG A 79 4.23 -17.47 -9.00
CA ARG A 79 5.16 -18.62 -9.04
C ARG A 79 4.54 -19.81 -9.79
N THR A 80 3.27 -20.12 -9.53
CA THR A 80 2.60 -21.20 -10.25
C THR A 80 2.40 -20.86 -11.73
N TRP A 81 2.17 -19.59 -12.07
CA TRP A 81 2.12 -19.14 -13.47
C TRP A 81 3.47 -19.37 -14.18
N ASN A 82 4.58 -18.96 -13.57
CA ASN A 82 5.91 -19.16 -14.15
C ASN A 82 6.23 -20.66 -14.32
N TRP A 83 5.94 -21.46 -13.29
CA TRP A 83 6.07 -22.92 -13.37
C TRP A 83 5.25 -23.50 -14.52
N ARG A 84 3.98 -23.08 -14.67
CA ARG A 84 3.11 -23.52 -15.77
C ARG A 84 3.77 -23.25 -17.13
N THR A 85 4.31 -22.05 -17.33
CA THR A 85 4.98 -21.67 -18.59
C THR A 85 6.20 -22.53 -18.87
N GLU A 86 7.04 -22.77 -17.85
CA GLU A 86 8.24 -23.61 -17.96
C GLU A 86 7.91 -25.08 -18.31
N GLU A 87 6.92 -25.66 -17.65
CA GLU A 87 6.55 -27.07 -17.85
C GLU A 87 5.89 -27.33 -19.21
N LEU A 88 5.06 -26.38 -19.68
CA LEU A 88 4.50 -26.45 -21.03
C LEU A 88 5.61 -26.33 -22.09
N ALA A 89 6.63 -25.49 -21.86
CA ALA A 89 7.78 -25.38 -22.74
C ALA A 89 8.68 -26.64 -22.70
N ALA A 90 8.75 -27.32 -21.56
CA ALA A 90 9.44 -28.60 -21.39
C ALA A 90 8.70 -29.79 -22.03
N GLY A 91 7.47 -29.60 -22.52
CA GLY A 91 6.67 -30.64 -23.16
C GLY A 91 5.99 -31.61 -22.20
N HIS A 92 5.80 -31.22 -20.93
CA HIS A 92 5.04 -32.00 -19.97
C HIS A 92 3.56 -32.07 -20.34
N ASP A 93 2.83 -33.04 -19.78
CA ASP A 93 1.40 -33.25 -20.08
C ASP A 93 0.59 -31.96 -19.85
N PRO A 94 0.04 -31.34 -20.92
CA PRO A 94 -0.72 -30.10 -20.79
C PRO A 94 -1.96 -30.25 -19.92
N GLN A 95 -2.58 -31.44 -19.86
CA GLN A 95 -3.78 -31.64 -19.04
C GLN A 95 -3.45 -31.51 -17.55
N PHE A 96 -2.35 -32.12 -17.12
CA PHE A 96 -1.86 -32.03 -15.75
C PHE A 96 -1.46 -30.59 -15.39
N VAL A 97 -0.67 -29.94 -16.23
CA VAL A 97 -0.16 -28.58 -15.98
C VAL A 97 -1.30 -27.56 -15.88
N GLU A 98 -2.30 -27.65 -16.77
CA GLU A 98 -3.50 -26.81 -16.72
C GLU A 98 -4.39 -27.11 -15.51
N ALA A 99 -4.48 -28.37 -15.08
CA ALA A 99 -5.24 -28.74 -13.89
C ALA A 99 -4.65 -28.09 -12.62
N GLU A 100 -3.32 -28.10 -12.47
CA GLU A 100 -2.62 -27.43 -11.38
C GLU A 100 -2.76 -25.91 -11.44
N TRP A 101 -2.71 -25.31 -12.64
CA TRP A 101 -3.01 -23.88 -12.79
C TRP A 101 -4.43 -23.53 -12.34
N ARG A 102 -5.44 -24.28 -12.79
CA ARG A 102 -6.84 -24.08 -12.37
C ARG A 102 -7.01 -24.25 -10.86
N ARG A 103 -6.25 -25.17 -10.24
CA ARG A 103 -6.25 -25.35 -8.79
C ARG A 103 -5.69 -24.10 -8.09
N ALA A 104 -4.54 -23.60 -8.53
CA ALA A 104 -3.94 -22.39 -7.97
C ALA A 104 -4.86 -21.16 -8.11
N GLN A 105 -5.56 -21.02 -9.25
CA GLN A 105 -6.57 -19.98 -9.43
C GLN A 105 -7.72 -20.10 -8.40
N ARG A 106 -8.23 -21.31 -8.13
CA ARG A 106 -9.29 -21.52 -7.12
C ARG A 106 -8.80 -21.16 -5.73
N GLU A 107 -7.64 -21.68 -5.32
CA GLU A 107 -7.04 -21.39 -4.02
C GLU A 107 -6.81 -19.88 -3.84
N PHE A 108 -6.32 -19.18 -4.88
CA PHE A 108 -6.12 -17.75 -4.84
C PHE A 108 -7.44 -16.97 -4.66
N ARG A 109 -8.51 -17.35 -5.37
CA ARG A 109 -9.84 -16.72 -5.21
C ARG A 109 -10.40 -16.90 -3.80
N GLU A 110 -10.22 -18.07 -3.21
CA GLU A 110 -10.63 -18.34 -1.83
C GLU A 110 -9.88 -17.46 -0.83
N VAL A 111 -8.54 -17.38 -0.95
CA VAL A 111 -7.71 -16.51 -0.11
C VAL A 111 -8.10 -15.04 -0.27
N VAL A 112 -8.28 -14.57 -1.51
CA VAL A 112 -8.72 -13.19 -1.79
C VAL A 112 -10.10 -12.90 -1.19
N THR A 113 -11.01 -13.87 -1.19
CA THR A 113 -12.32 -13.73 -0.53
C THR A 113 -12.16 -13.50 0.98
N GLY A 114 -11.28 -14.25 1.64
CA GLY A 114 -10.95 -14.05 3.06
C GLY A 114 -10.32 -12.69 3.35
N ILE A 115 -9.38 -12.26 2.49
CA ILE A 115 -8.73 -10.95 2.58
C ILE A 115 -9.77 -9.83 2.41
N ASN A 116 -10.67 -9.93 1.43
CA ASN A 116 -11.68 -8.91 1.19
C ASN A 116 -12.66 -8.75 2.36
N LYS A 117 -12.99 -9.82 3.08
CA LYS A 117 -13.77 -9.74 4.34
C LYS A 117 -13.02 -8.98 5.44
N ARG A 118 -11.70 -9.19 5.55
CA ARG A 118 -10.84 -8.45 6.50
C ARG A 118 -10.73 -6.98 6.12
N ILE A 119 -10.65 -6.67 4.82
CA ILE A 119 -10.68 -5.30 4.30
C ILE A 119 -12.01 -4.62 4.67
N ASP A 120 -13.15 -5.30 4.48
CA ASP A 120 -14.45 -4.74 4.87
C ASP A 120 -14.49 -4.41 6.36
N SER A 121 -14.04 -5.34 7.21
CA SER A 121 -14.00 -5.13 8.66
C SER A 121 -13.05 -4.00 9.06
N TYR A 122 -11.86 -3.95 8.44
CA TYR A 122 -10.90 -2.88 8.65
C TYR A 122 -11.46 -1.51 8.23
N ASN A 123 -12.14 -1.42 7.08
CA ASN A 123 -12.74 -0.18 6.61
C ASN A 123 -13.82 0.35 7.55
N LEU A 124 -14.53 -0.54 8.27
CA LEU A 124 -15.50 -0.15 9.30
C LEU A 124 -14.86 0.30 10.62
N GLU A 125 -13.64 -0.14 10.90
CA GLU A 125 -12.91 0.17 12.14
C GLU A 125 -12.08 1.46 12.05
N VAL A 126 -11.66 1.85 10.84
CA VAL A 126 -10.83 3.04 10.68
C VAL A 126 -11.63 4.33 10.87
N PRO A 127 -10.99 5.36 11.43
CA PRO A 127 -11.69 6.60 11.80
C PRO A 127 -12.04 7.53 10.63
N SER A 128 -11.46 7.29 9.45
CA SER A 128 -11.72 8.08 8.25
C SER A 128 -11.52 7.21 7.01
N ASP A 129 -12.34 7.50 6.02
CA ASP A 129 -12.31 6.95 4.68
C ASP A 129 -10.97 7.08 3.94
N VAL A 130 -10.17 8.11 4.26
CA VAL A 130 -8.80 8.23 3.71
C VAL A 130 -7.93 7.01 4.00
N PHE A 131 -8.24 6.24 5.05
CA PHE A 131 -7.54 5.01 5.39
C PHE A 131 -8.16 3.75 4.77
N HIS A 132 -9.31 3.85 4.11
CA HIS A 132 -9.96 2.69 3.49
C HIS A 132 -9.04 1.98 2.49
N ARG A 133 -9.17 0.66 2.42
CA ARG A 133 -8.54 -0.18 1.40
C ARG A 133 -9.56 -0.62 0.37
N LEU A 134 -9.10 -0.65 -0.87
CA LEU A 134 -9.85 -1.26 -1.97
C LEU A 134 -9.76 -2.78 -1.87
N LYS A 135 -10.83 -3.45 -2.29
CA LYS A 135 -10.86 -4.91 -2.41
C LYS A 135 -9.85 -5.38 -3.46
N VAL A 136 -9.26 -6.53 -3.20
CA VAL A 136 -8.41 -7.22 -4.17
C VAL A 136 -9.31 -7.89 -5.21
N ASP A 137 -9.10 -7.55 -6.48
CA ASP A 137 -9.80 -8.15 -7.61
C ASP A 137 -9.01 -9.35 -8.14
N SER A 138 -9.39 -10.54 -7.70
CA SER A 138 -8.73 -11.78 -8.12
C SER A 138 -8.86 -12.05 -9.63
N ALA A 139 -9.97 -11.65 -10.26
CA ALA A 139 -10.20 -11.91 -11.69
C ALA A 139 -9.28 -11.05 -12.54
N ARG A 140 -9.15 -9.76 -12.20
CA ARG A 140 -8.23 -8.84 -12.87
C ARG A 140 -6.77 -9.30 -12.74
N ILE A 141 -6.36 -9.78 -11.57
CA ILE A 141 -4.97 -10.24 -11.35
C ILE A 141 -4.67 -11.48 -12.19
N ILE A 142 -5.57 -12.48 -12.18
CA ILE A 142 -5.42 -13.69 -12.99
C ILE A 142 -5.35 -13.33 -14.48
N ALA A 143 -6.28 -12.51 -14.98
CA ALA A 143 -6.30 -12.08 -16.36
C ALA A 143 -5.03 -11.30 -16.75
N GLY A 144 -4.46 -10.52 -15.82
CA GLY A 144 -3.21 -9.80 -16.03
C GLY A 144 -2.00 -10.71 -16.29
N LEU A 145 -1.93 -11.86 -15.59
CA LEU A 145 -0.91 -12.88 -15.81
C LEU A 145 -1.12 -13.58 -17.16
N GLU A 146 -2.37 -13.96 -17.46
CA GLU A 146 -2.71 -14.67 -18.72
C GLU A 146 -2.52 -13.79 -19.97
N ALA A 147 -2.59 -12.47 -19.83
CA ALA A 147 -2.37 -11.53 -20.92
C ALA A 147 -0.89 -11.30 -21.28
N HIS A 148 0.05 -11.67 -20.39
CA HIS A 148 1.49 -11.49 -20.59
C HIS A 148 2.22 -12.84 -20.43
N PRO A 149 2.19 -13.70 -21.47
CA PRO A 149 2.82 -15.02 -21.45
C PRO A 149 4.35 -14.96 -21.46
#